data_AF-A0A920H597-F1
#
_entry.id   AF-A0A920H597-F1
#
_cell.length_a   1.000
_cell.length_b   1.000
_cell.length_c   1.000
_cell.angle_alpha   90.00
_cell.angle_beta   90.00
_cell.angle_gamma   90.00
#
_symmetry.space_group_name_H-M   'P 1'
#
loop_
_entity.id
_entity.type
_entity.pdbx_description
1 polymer ?
#
loop_
_entity_poly.entity_id
_entity_poly.type
_entity_poly.pdbx_seq_one_letter_code
_entity_poly.pdbx_strand_id
1 'polypeptide(L)' 'MLQRIYGTAWDTKEDLANYLTKIEEAEKRDHRKLGKQLDLFHFQETAPGMVFGTQRLDNLSTSSKIYARNKFRFWVPRN' A
#
# COMPACT_ATOMS: atom_id res chain seq x y z
N MET A 1 -17.68 -24.89 -3.29
CA MET A 1 -17.15 -23.52 -3.36
C MET A 1 -18.31 -22.58 -3.65
N LEU A 2 -18.50 -21.53 -2.84
CA LEU A 2 -19.56 -20.53 -3.08
C LEU A 2 -19.00 -19.34 -3.87
N GLN A 3 -19.81 -18.77 -4.75
CA GLN A 3 -19.45 -17.60 -5.55
C GLN A 3 -19.90 -16.33 -4.82
N ARG A 4 -19.00 -15.34 -4.72
CA ARG A 4 -19.33 -14.02 -4.17
C ARG A 4 -19.55 -13.05 -5.32
N ILE A 5 -20.70 -12.40 -5.32
CA ILE A 5 -21.04 -11.31 -6.25
C ILE A 5 -21.04 -10.01 -5.46
N TYR A 6 -20.31 -9.00 -5.93
CA TYR A 6 -20.30 -7.67 -5.33
C TYR A 6 -21.28 -6.75 -6.07
N GLY A 7 -22.01 -5.94 -5.31
CA GLY A 7 -22.94 -4.94 -5.84
C GLY A 7 -23.05 -3.76 -4.87
N THR A 8 -23.49 -2.62 -5.37
CA THR A 8 -23.78 -1.40 -4.58
C THR A 8 -25.06 -0.75 -5.11
N ALA A 9 -25.79 -0.03 -4.28
CA ALA A 9 -27.03 0.65 -4.62
C ALA A 9 -27.01 2.07 -4.07
N TRP A 10 -27.63 2.99 -4.80
CA TRP A 10 -27.63 4.43 -4.53
C TRP A 10 -28.99 5.03 -4.87
N ASP A 11 -29.40 6.07 -4.15
CA ASP A 11 -30.69 6.73 -4.35
C ASP A 11 -30.73 7.53 -5.66
N THR A 12 -29.59 8.08 -6.10
CA THR A 12 -29.47 8.83 -7.34
C THR A 12 -28.33 8.33 -8.23
N LYS A 13 -28.41 8.65 -9.53
CA LYS A 13 -27.33 8.36 -10.48
C LYS A 13 -26.05 9.17 -10.19
N GLU A 14 -26.21 10.37 -9.64
CA GLU A 14 -25.09 11.26 -9.29
C GLU A 14 -24.27 10.66 -8.15
N ASP A 15 -24.93 10.09 -7.13
CA ASP A 15 -24.25 9.43 -6.02
C ASP A 15 -23.45 8.20 -6.46
N LEU A 16 -24.03 7.41 -7.37
CA LEU A 16 -23.32 6.29 -8.01
C LEU A 16 -22.07 6.78 -8.77
N ALA A 17 -22.20 7.84 -9.57
CA ALA A 17 -21.06 8.39 -10.31
C ALA A 17 -19.95 8.87 -9.37
N ASN A 18 -20.32 9.61 -8.32
CA ASN A 18 -19.40 10.08 -7.28
C ASN A 18 -18.68 8.91 -6.58
N TYR A 19 -19.40 7.83 -6.29
CA TYR A 19 -18.81 6.62 -5.72
C TYR A 19 -17.79 5.97 -6.66
N LEU A 20 -18.14 5.82 -7.95
CA LEU A 20 -17.24 5.22 -8.94
C LEU A 20 -15.95 6.02 -9.09
N THR A 21 -16.03 7.36 -9.10
CA THR A 21 -14.83 8.23 -9.10
C THR A 21 -13.95 7.97 -7.89
N LYS A 22 -14.53 7.85 -6.68
CA LYS A 22 -13.76 7.54 -5.46
C LYS A 22 -13.08 6.18 -5.52
N ILE A 23 -13.73 5.18 -6.09
CA ILE A 23 -13.14 3.84 -6.28
C ILE A 23 -11.97 3.90 -7.26
N GLU A 24 -12.12 4.59 -8.38
CA GLU A 24 -11.04 4.77 -9.35
C GLU A 24 -9.83 5.49 -8.74
N GLU A 25 -10.09 6.52 -7.94
CA GLU A 25 -9.04 7.21 -7.19
C GLU A 25 -8.34 6.34 -6.15
N ALA A 26 -9.09 5.51 -5.43
CA ALA A 26 -8.53 4.56 -4.47
C ALA A 26 -7.66 3.50 -5.17
N GLU A 27 -8.10 3.03 -6.33
CA GLU A 27 -7.40 2.04 -7.14
C GLU A 27 -6.03 2.56 -7.63
N LYS A 28 -5.96 3.85 -8.01
CA LYS A 28 -4.71 4.52 -8.40
C LYS A 28 -3.68 4.58 -7.27
N ARG A 29 -4.12 4.49 -6.01
CA ARG A 29 -3.28 4.58 -4.80
C ARG A 29 -3.06 3.23 -4.11
N ASP A 30 -3.49 2.13 -4.74
CA ASP A 30 -3.33 0.79 -4.18
C ASP A 30 -1.85 0.39 -4.14
N HIS A 31 -1.31 0.20 -2.93
CA HIS A 31 0.10 -0.15 -2.70
C HIS A 31 0.52 -1.46 -3.37
N ARG A 32 -0.40 -2.39 -3.65
CA ARG A 32 -0.11 -3.66 -4.35
C ARG A 32 0.09 -3.42 -5.83
N LYS A 33 -0.74 -2.55 -6.42
CA LYS A 33 -0.62 -2.15 -7.83
C LYS A 33 0.63 -1.32 -8.05
N LEU A 34 0.80 -0.27 -7.24
CA LEU A 34 1.98 0.58 -7.28
C LEU A 34 3.26 -0.19 -6.95
N GLY A 35 3.21 -1.07 -5.95
CA GLY A 35 4.35 -1.92 -5.56
C GLY A 35 4.87 -2.78 -6.70
N LYS A 36 3.95 -3.34 -7.51
CA LYS A 36 4.30 -4.10 -8.71
C LYS A 36 4.79 -3.20 -9.85
N GLN A 37 4.10 -2.08 -10.12
CA GLN A 37 4.47 -1.15 -11.19
C GLN A 37 5.83 -0.49 -10.98
N LEU A 38 6.18 -0.20 -9.74
CA LEU A 38 7.43 0.44 -9.34
C LEU A 38 8.55 -0.55 -8.98
N ASP A 39 8.28 -1.86 -9.13
CA ASP A 39 9.21 -2.93 -8.79
C ASP A 39 9.77 -2.78 -7.37
N LEU A 40 8.87 -2.67 -6.38
CA LEU A 40 9.23 -2.48 -4.97
C LEU A 40 9.27 -3.81 -4.21
N PHE A 41 8.37 -4.73 -4.52
CA PHE A 41 8.32 -6.03 -3.89
C PHE A 41 7.54 -7.03 -4.74
N HIS A 42 7.73 -8.31 -4.44
CA HIS A 42 6.96 -9.40 -5.01
C HIS A 42 6.66 -10.49 -3.98
N PHE A 43 5.74 -11.37 -4.36
CA PHE A 43 5.38 -12.56 -3.61
C PHE A 43 5.82 -13.79 -4.39
N GLN A 44 6.22 -14.84 -3.68
CA GLN A 44 6.62 -16.12 -4.27
C GLN A 44 5.75 -17.23 -3.69
N GLU A 45 5.44 -18.25 -4.50
CA GLU A 45 4.64 -19.40 -4.06
C GLU A 45 5.33 -20.23 -2.98
N THR A 46 6.67 -20.20 -2.96
CA THR A 46 7.51 -20.88 -1.96
C THR A 46 7.28 -20.37 -0.53
N ALA A 47 6.82 -19.13 -0.37
CA ALA A 47 6.54 -18.52 0.92
C ALA A 47 5.29 -17.61 0.83
N PRO A 48 4.08 -18.18 0.89
CA PRO A 48 2.84 -17.42 0.75
C PRO A 48 2.68 -16.43 1.92
N GLY A 49 2.39 -15.17 1.58
CA GLY A 49 2.23 -14.08 2.56
C GLY A 49 3.54 -13.41 2.98
N MET A 50 4.71 -13.92 2.58
CA MET A 50 5.99 -13.26 2.79
C MET A 50 6.27 -12.26 1.66
N VAL A 51 6.59 -11.03 2.03
CA VAL A 51 6.98 -9.97 1.09
C VAL A 51 8.48 -10.06 0.83
N PHE A 52 8.88 -10.19 -0.44
CA PHE A 52 10.27 -10.07 -0.86
C PHE A 52 10.49 -8.66 -1.42
N GLY A 53 11.27 -7.86 -0.71
CA GLY A 53 11.61 -6.49 -1.14
C GLY A 53 12.67 -6.49 -2.24
N THR A 54 12.59 -5.52 -3.14
CA THR A 54 13.66 -5.22 -4.11
C THR A 54 14.61 -4.17 -3.55
N GLN A 55 15.74 -3.96 -4.23
CA GLN A 55 16.69 -2.90 -3.89
C GLN A 55 16.03 -1.50 -3.80
N ARG A 56 14.99 -1.23 -4.60
CA ARG A 56 14.26 0.04 -4.55
C ARG A 56 13.55 0.23 -3.22
N LEU A 57 12.82 -0.79 -2.74
CA LEU A 57 12.12 -0.71 -1.47
C LEU A 57 13.09 -0.62 -0.30
N ASP A 58 14.22 -1.31 -0.36
CA ASP A 58 15.25 -1.25 0.68
C ASP A 58 15.86 0.16 0.81
N ASN A 59 16.11 0.84 -0.30
CA ASN A 59 16.61 2.22 -0.29
C ASN A 59 15.60 3.19 0.37
N LEU A 60 14.31 3.04 0.05
CA LEU A 60 13.23 3.82 0.67
C LEU A 60 13.13 3.53 2.17
N SER A 61 13.11 2.25 2.54
CA SER A 61 13.03 1.80 3.94
C SER A 61 14.23 2.28 4.76
N THR A 62 15.42 2.22 4.19
CA THR A 62 16.67 2.67 4.84
C THR A 62 16.61 4.15 5.17
N SER A 63 16.15 4.97 4.22
CA SER A 63 15.99 6.41 4.42
C SER A 63 15.00 6.71 5.56
N SER A 64 13.85 6.04 5.59
CA SER A 64 12.86 6.17 6.66
C SER A 64 13.39 5.71 8.02
N LYS A 65 14.11 4.58 8.08
CA LYS A 65 14.73 4.05 9.30
C LYS A 65 15.80 4.98 9.85
N ILE A 66 16.66 5.54 8.99
CA ILE A 66 17.69 6.51 9.39
C ILE A 66 17.02 7.75 10.00
N TYR A 67 16.00 8.29 9.34
CA TYR A 67 15.24 9.42 9.86
C TYR A 67 14.66 9.13 11.25
N ALA A 68 13.94 8.00 11.39
CA ALA A 68 13.34 7.61 12.66
C ALA A 68 14.39 7.42 13.77
N ARG A 69 15.52 6.76 13.45
CA ARG A 69 16.64 6.57 14.38
C ARG A 69 17.24 7.90 14.84
N ASN A 70 17.45 8.83 13.92
CA ASN A 70 18.01 10.14 14.24
C ASN A 70 17.05 10.96 15.10
N LYS A 71 15.75 10.93 14.79
CA LYS A 71 14.71 11.57 15.60
C LYS A 71 14.66 10.99 17.01
N PHE A 72 14.73 9.67 17.13
CA PHE A 72 14.76 9.00 18.44
C PHE A 72 16.01 9.38 19.24
N ARG A 73 17.19 9.44 18.59
CA ARG A 73 18.44 9.86 19.23
C ARG A 73 18.43 11.30 19.71
N PHE A 74 17.66 12.18 19.07
CA PHE A 74 17.48 13.56 19.53
C PHE A 74 16.58 13.64 20.76
N TRP A 75 15.55 12.79 20.85
CA TRP A 75 14.55 12.84 21.92
C TRP A 75 15.00 12.15 23.21
N VAL A 76 15.91 11.18 23.15
CA VAL A 76 16.48 10.52 24.33
C VAL A 76 17.78 11.20 24.73
N PRO A 77 17.84 11.91 25.88
CA PRO A 77 19.07 12.49 26.39
C PRO A 77 20.08 11.36 26.62
N ARG A 78 21.32 11.55 26.16
CA ARG A 78 22.41 10.65 26.55
C ARG A 78 22.97 11.16 27.87
N ASN A 79 23.00 10.29 28.88
CA ASN A 79 23.78 10.51 30.11
C ASN A 79 25.27 10.62 29.77
#